data_AF-A0A3D0DQQ6-F1
#
_entry.id   AF-A0A3D0DQQ6-F1
#
_cell.length_a   1.000
_cell.length_b   1.000
_cell.length_c   1.000
_cell.angle_alpha   90.00
_cell.angle_beta   90.00
_cell.angle_gamma   90.00
#
_symmetry.space_group_name_H-M   'P 1'
#
loop_
_entity.id
_entity.type
_entity.pdbx_description
1 polymer ?
#
loop_
_entity_poly.entity_id
_entity_poly.type
_entity_poly.pdbx_seq_one_letter_code
_entity_poly.pdbx_strand_id
1 'polypeptide(L)'
;MRYFEEELGLFGQFAREFRSRFPKPAGALHIAGDSIDDPGVARLIQSVALMSARIHKRLDDDYPKFTEALLESLYPHYLRPLPSYAIAQLAQDGFDGAGPGIGEFALLPRGTALRSAAVQGTICHFRTVY
;
A
#
# COMPACT_ATOMS: atom_id res chain seq x y z
N MET A 1 6.88 14.43 -11.08
CA MET A 1 8.24 14.93 -11.36
C MET A 1 9.32 14.03 -10.76
N ARG A 2 9.12 13.46 -9.56
CA ARG A 2 10.06 12.53 -8.89
C ARG A 2 10.74 11.50 -9.82
N TYR A 3 9.99 10.66 -10.53
CA TYR A 3 10.60 9.65 -11.42
C TYR A 3 11.51 10.25 -12.51
N PHE A 4 11.17 11.42 -13.04
CA PHE A 4 12.00 12.07 -14.06
C PHE A 4 13.32 12.58 -13.48
N GLU A 5 13.30 13.14 -12.27
CA GLU A 5 14.49 13.59 -11.55
C GLU A 5 15.38 12.41 -11.14
N GLU A 6 14.78 11.29 -10.74
CA GLU A 6 15.49 10.04 -10.43
C GLU A 6 16.19 9.48 -11.67
N GLU A 7 15.51 9.40 -12.82
CA GLU A 7 16.10 8.94 -14.08
C GLU A 7 17.23 9.86 -14.58
N LEU A 8 17.08 11.19 -14.43
CA LEU A 8 18.15 12.14 -14.73
C LEU A 8 19.35 11.96 -13.79
N GLY A 9 19.11 11.72 -12.50
CA GLY A 9 20.15 11.45 -11.52
C GLY A 9 20.92 10.15 -11.83
N LEU A 10 20.20 9.10 -12.22
CA LEU A 10 20.76 7.82 -12.71
C LEU A 10 21.63 8.04 -13.95
N PHE A 11 21.14 8.82 -14.91
CA PHE A 11 21.92 9.15 -16.09
C PHE A 11 23.23 9.86 -15.72
N GLY A 12 23.19 10.83 -14.80
CA GLY A 12 24.39 11.52 -14.33
C GLY A 12 25.39 10.57 -13.67
N GLN A 13 24.92 9.61 -12.87
CA GLN A 13 25.78 8.56 -12.29
C GLN A 13 26.46 7.71 -13.37
N PHE A 14 25.70 7.22 -14.35
CA PHE A 14 26.24 6.41 -15.45
C PHE A 14 27.17 7.21 -16.35
N ALA A 15 26.90 8.49 -16.59
CA ALA A 15 27.77 9.37 -17.38
C ALA A 15 29.14 9.55 -16.71
N ARG A 16 29.17 9.72 -15.38
CA ARG A 16 30.41 9.79 -14.60
C ARG A 16 31.20 8.47 -14.64
N GLU A 17 30.52 7.34 -14.48
CA GLU A 17 31.15 6.02 -14.57
C GLU A 17 31.69 5.74 -15.99
N PHE A 18 30.92 6.07 -17.02
CA PHE A 18 31.33 5.92 -18.40
C PHE A 18 32.59 6.73 -18.71
N ARG A 19 32.64 7.98 -18.22
CA ARG A 19 33.81 8.85 -18.38
C ARG A 19 35.04 8.33 -17.65
N SER A 20 34.89 7.81 -16.44
CA SER A 20 36.03 7.26 -15.67
C SER A 20 36.62 6.04 -16.36
N ARG A 21 35.77 5.19 -16.96
CA ARG A 21 36.18 3.95 -17.63
C ARG A 21 36.67 4.18 -19.07
N PHE A 22 36.11 5.17 -19.76
CA PHE A 22 36.40 5.44 -21.17
C PHE A 22 36.65 6.94 -21.45
N PRO A 23 37.79 7.49 -21.01
CA PRO A 23 38.07 8.92 -21.10
C PRO A 23 38.21 9.42 -22.56
N LYS A 24 38.76 8.60 -23.47
CA LYS A 24 38.95 8.97 -24.89
C LYS A 24 37.60 9.22 -25.61
N PRO A 25 36.64 8.27 -25.62
CA PRO A 25 35.33 8.52 -26.25
C PRO A 25 34.48 9.51 -25.46
N ALA A 26 34.56 9.56 -24.13
CA ALA A 26 33.82 10.54 -23.34
C ALA A 26 34.22 12.00 -23.67
N GLY A 27 35.49 12.24 -24.01
CA GLY A 27 35.96 13.54 -24.50
C GLY A 27 35.36 13.92 -25.86
N ALA A 28 35.14 12.94 -26.76
CA ALA A 28 34.51 13.16 -28.06
C ALA A 28 33.00 13.48 -27.95
N LEU A 29 32.35 12.99 -26.90
CA LEU A 29 30.94 13.27 -26.58
C LEU A 29 30.74 14.55 -25.76
N HIS A 30 31.81 15.29 -25.44
CA HIS A 30 31.76 16.51 -24.61
C HIS A 30 30.97 16.34 -23.30
N ILE A 31 31.10 15.17 -22.65
CA ILE A 31 30.47 14.90 -21.36
C ILE A 31 31.33 15.58 -20.28
N ALA A 32 31.01 16.82 -19.92
CA ALA A 32 31.73 17.61 -18.92
C ALA A 32 31.21 17.33 -17.51
N GLY A 33 31.57 16.18 -16.94
CA GLY A 33 31.16 15.81 -15.58
C GLY A 33 29.65 15.58 -15.48
N ASP A 34 28.94 16.49 -14.81
CA ASP A 34 27.46 16.44 -14.63
C ASP A 34 26.69 17.24 -15.67
N SER A 35 27.36 18.00 -16.54
CA SER A 35 26.71 18.79 -17.59
C SER A 35 27.07 18.27 -18.98
N ILE A 36 26.06 18.24 -19.85
CA ILE A 36 26.22 17.99 -21.28
C ILE A 36 26.32 19.36 -21.95
N ASP A 37 27.45 19.62 -22.62
CA ASP A 37 27.71 20.93 -23.22
C ASP A 37 26.86 21.20 -24.47
N ASP A 38 26.40 20.13 -25.15
CA ASP A 38 25.53 20.23 -26.32
C ASP A 38 24.03 20.28 -25.93
N PRO A 39 23.30 21.38 -26.21
CA PRO A 39 21.87 21.50 -25.93
C PRO A 39 20.99 20.44 -26.60
N GLY A 40 21.38 19.95 -27.78
CA GLY A 40 20.65 18.91 -28.52
C GLY A 40 20.78 17.55 -27.83
N VAL A 41 21.99 17.20 -27.40
CA VAL A 41 22.23 15.96 -26.64
C VAL A 41 21.56 16.03 -25.28
N ALA A 42 21.60 17.18 -24.60
CA ALA A 42 20.90 17.41 -23.34
C ALA A 42 19.38 17.20 -23.47
N ARG A 43 18.76 17.71 -24.54
CA ARG A 43 17.33 17.50 -24.83
C ARG A 43 17.01 16.05 -25.16
N LEU A 44 17.90 15.36 -25.87
CA LEU A 44 17.71 13.94 -26.18
C LEU A 44 17.74 13.10 -24.90
N ILE A 45 18.67 13.38 -24.00
CA ILE A 45 18.77 12.71 -22.70
C ILE A 45 17.55 13.00 -21.84
N GLN A 46 17.09 14.25 -21.80
CA GLN A 46 15.82 14.59 -21.12
C GLN A 46 14.63 13.84 -21.73
N SER A 47 14.59 13.68 -23.05
CA SER A 47 13.50 12.94 -23.72
C SER A 47 13.51 11.45 -23.37
N VAL A 48 14.69 10.84 -23.33
CA VAL A 48 14.88 9.43 -22.93
C VAL A 48 14.58 9.24 -21.44
N ALA A 49 15.04 10.14 -20.57
CA ALA A 49 14.72 10.12 -19.14
C ALA A 49 13.21 10.25 -18.91
N LEU A 50 12.53 11.12 -19.66
CA LEU A 50 11.08 11.25 -19.59
C LEU A 50 10.35 9.98 -20.03
N MET A 51 10.81 9.32 -21.10
CA MET A 51 10.23 8.06 -21.56
C MET A 51 10.44 6.94 -20.53
N SER A 52 11.65 6.85 -19.96
CA SER A 52 12.01 5.86 -18.95
C SER A 52 11.20 6.08 -17.66
N ALA A 53 11.09 7.32 -17.19
CA ALA A 53 10.29 7.68 -16.03
C ALA A 53 8.80 7.29 -16.19
N ARG A 54 8.25 7.40 -17.40
CA ARG A 54 6.87 6.96 -17.68
C ARG A 54 6.72 5.45 -17.61
N ILE A 55 7.71 4.70 -18.08
CA ILE A 55 7.73 3.23 -18.01
C ILE A 55 7.89 2.78 -16.56
N HIS A 56 8.84 3.36 -15.82
CA HIS A 56 9.09 3.08 -14.42
C HIS A 56 7.84 3.31 -13.57
N LYS A 57 7.22 4.50 -13.71
CA LYS A 57 5.97 4.80 -13.03
C LYS A 57 4.88 3.76 -13.35
N ARG A 58 4.74 3.39 -14.63
CA ARG A 58 3.73 2.41 -15.04
C ARG A 58 3.99 1.02 -14.43
N LEU A 59 5.26 0.61 -14.35
CA LEU A 59 5.63 -0.65 -13.71
C LEU A 59 5.24 -0.63 -12.22
N ASP A 60 5.57 0.43 -11.50
CA ASP A 60 5.22 0.57 -10.08
C ASP A 60 3.70 0.61 -9.85
N ASP A 61 2.94 1.26 -10.74
CA ASP A 61 1.48 1.32 -10.66
C ASP A 61 0.81 -0.03 -10.99
N ASP A 62 1.43 -0.88 -11.82
CA ASP A 62 0.86 -2.16 -12.28
C ASP A 62 1.33 -3.37 -11.45
N TYR A 63 2.44 -3.28 -10.74
CA TYR A 63 3.00 -4.38 -9.93
C TYR A 63 2.06 -4.87 -8.81
N PRO A 64 1.37 -4.00 -8.02
CA PRO A 64 0.46 -4.44 -6.98
C PRO A 64 -0.70 -5.27 -7.51
N LYS A 65 -1.24 -4.88 -8.67
CA LYS A 65 -2.38 -5.56 -9.32
C LYS A 65 -2.03 -6.99 -9.71
N PHE A 66 -0.79 -7.21 -10.16
CA PHE A 66 -0.31 -8.55 -10.50
C PHE A 66 -0.22 -9.43 -9.24
N THR A 67 0.37 -8.93 -8.16
CA THR A 67 0.48 -9.68 -6.91
C THR A 67 -0.86 -9.97 -6.26
N GLU A 68 -1.81 -9.03 -6.34
CA GLU A 68 -3.19 -9.22 -5.87
C GLU A 68 -3.91 -10.30 -6.68
N ALA A 69 -3.88 -10.24 -8.01
CA ALA A 69 -4.51 -11.25 -8.87
C ALA A 69 -3.92 -12.66 -8.65
N LEU A 70 -2.61 -12.76 -8.41
CA LEU A 70 -1.96 -14.03 -8.08
C LEU A 70 -2.44 -14.57 -6.72
N LEU A 71 -2.55 -13.70 -5.71
CA LEU A 71 -3.05 -14.05 -4.38
C LEU A 71 -4.53 -14.43 -4.41
N GLU A 72 -5.36 -13.81 -5.25
CA GLU A 72 -6.75 -14.22 -5.46
C GLU A 72 -6.84 -15.65 -6.01
N SER A 73 -5.96 -16.03 -6.94
CA SER A 73 -5.94 -17.37 -7.52
C SER A 73 -5.42 -18.44 -6.55
N LEU A 74 -4.41 -18.13 -5.74
CA LEU A 74 -3.75 -19.12 -4.88
C LEU A 74 -4.35 -19.19 -3.48
N TYR A 75 -4.68 -18.04 -2.89
CA TYR A 75 -5.13 -17.90 -1.50
C TYR A 75 -6.20 -16.82 -1.36
N PRO A 76 -7.43 -17.05 -1.86
CA PRO A 76 -8.53 -16.09 -1.85
C PRO A 76 -9.01 -15.66 -0.45
N HIS A 77 -8.50 -16.31 0.61
CA HIS A 77 -8.86 -16.01 2.00
C HIS A 77 -8.05 -14.86 2.61
N TYR A 78 -6.87 -14.54 2.06
CA TYR A 78 -5.97 -13.52 2.60
C TYR A 78 -6.34 -12.09 2.21
N LEU A 79 -7.06 -11.92 1.10
CA LEU A 79 -7.53 -10.63 0.61
C LEU A 79 -8.93 -10.26 1.14
N ARG A 80 -9.53 -11.11 1.99
CA ARG A 80 -10.86 -10.82 2.54
C ARG A 80 -10.75 -9.75 3.63
N PRO A 81 -11.53 -8.66 3.56
CA PRO A 81 -11.58 -7.70 4.64
C PRO A 81 -12.09 -8.38 5.91
N LEU A 82 -11.41 -8.14 7.03
CA LEU A 82 -11.86 -8.63 8.34
C LEU A 82 -13.12 -7.85 8.73
N PRO A 83 -14.24 -8.55 9.02
CA PRO A 83 -15.42 -7.86 9.52
C PRO A 83 -15.13 -7.25 10.89
N SER A 84 -15.87 -6.20 11.26
CA SER A 84 -15.83 -5.67 12.63
C SER A 84 -16.21 -6.77 13.63
N TYR A 85 -15.46 -6.88 14.71
CA TYR A 85 -15.76 -7.77 15.84
C TYR A 85 -15.59 -7.02 17.15
N ALA A 86 -16.36 -7.41 18.16
CA ALA A 86 -16.31 -6.83 19.49
C ALA A 86 -16.64 -7.90 20.55
N ILE A 87 -16.17 -7.67 21.78
CA ILE A 87 -16.57 -8.47 22.94
C ILE A 87 -17.69 -7.68 23.64
N ALA A 88 -18.87 -8.29 23.76
CA ALA A 88 -20.00 -7.69 24.45
C ALA A 88 -20.17 -8.31 25.83
N GLN A 89 -20.26 -7.49 26.87
CA GLN A 89 -20.65 -7.91 28.22
C GLN A 89 -22.17 -7.81 28.35
N LEU A 90 -22.81 -8.87 28.85
CA LEU A 90 -24.23 -8.89 29.13
C LEU A 90 -24.41 -8.88 30.65
N ALA A 91 -25.07 -7.84 31.17
CA ALA A 91 -25.51 -7.78 32.55
C ALA A 91 -26.99 -8.19 32.61
N GLN A 92 -27.39 -8.90 33.66
CA GLN A 92 -28.79 -9.13 33.98
C GLN A 92 -29.31 -7.91 34.76
N ASP A 93 -30.46 -7.39 34.38
CA ASP A 93 -31.11 -6.30 35.13
C ASP A 93 -31.41 -6.76 36.57
N GLY A 94 -30.83 -6.08 37.56
CA GLY A 94 -31.03 -6.33 38.99
C GLY A 94 -29.99 -7.23 39.68
N PHE A 95 -28.87 -7.58 39.03
CA PHE A 95 -27.77 -8.29 39.69
C PHE A 95 -26.74 -7.32 40.30
N ASP A 96 -27.08 -6.75 41.45
CA ASP A 96 -26.27 -5.74 42.15
C ASP A 96 -25.20 -6.36 43.08
N GLY A 97 -24.86 -7.64 42.88
CA GLY A 97 -23.86 -8.38 43.66
C GLY A 97 -24.22 -8.61 45.14
N ALA A 98 -25.39 -8.17 45.60
CA ALA A 98 -25.82 -8.20 47.00
C ALA A 98 -27.19 -8.86 47.16
N GLY A 99 -27.29 -10.17 46.94
CA GLY A 99 -28.51 -10.93 47.27
C GLY A 99 -28.45 -12.41 46.90
N PRO A 100 -28.94 -13.33 47.76
CA PRO A 100 -28.97 -14.75 47.47
C PRO A 100 -30.17 -15.06 46.57
N GLY A 101 -29.92 -15.08 45.28
CA GLY A 101 -30.87 -15.53 44.29
C GLY A 101 -30.11 -15.95 43.05
N ILE A 102 -29.76 -17.22 42.96
CA ILE A 102 -29.34 -17.83 41.70
C ILE A 102 -30.63 -17.90 40.85
N GLY A 103 -30.99 -16.76 40.25
CA GLY A 103 -32.00 -16.70 39.22
C GLY A 103 -31.54 -17.56 38.04
N GLU A 104 -32.49 -18.15 37.31
CA GLU A 104 -32.20 -19.03 36.17
C GLU A 104 -31.08 -18.47 35.30
N PHE A 105 -30.01 -19.27 35.14
CA PHE A 105 -28.97 -18.95 34.18
C PHE A 105 -29.58 -18.96 32.78
N ALA A 106 -29.75 -17.78 32.21
CA ALA A 106 -30.19 -17.65 30.83
C ALA A 106 -29.01 -17.97 29.90
N LEU A 107 -29.05 -19.13 29.27
CA LEU A 107 -28.05 -19.53 28.28
C LEU A 107 -28.34 -18.78 26.99
N LEU A 108 -27.42 -17.90 26.58
CA LEU A 108 -27.56 -17.15 25.34
C LEU A 108 -27.24 -18.06 24.15
N PRO A 109 -28.15 -18.26 23.20
CA PRO A 109 -27.84 -19.04 22.01
C PRO A 109 -26.74 -18.39 21.19
N ARG A 110 -25.82 -19.21 20.68
CA ARG A 110 -24.94 -18.82 19.58
C ARG A 110 -25.80 -18.35 18.41
N GLY A 111 -25.42 -17.25 17.79
CA GLY A 111 -26.18 -16.68 16.68
C GLY A 111 -27.13 -15.55 17.08
N THR A 112 -27.18 -15.18 18.35
CA THR A 112 -27.98 -14.05 18.82
C THR A 112 -27.52 -12.76 18.15
N ALA A 113 -28.47 -12.02 17.58
CA ALA A 113 -28.20 -10.74 16.91
C ALA A 113 -28.00 -9.62 17.95
N LEU A 114 -26.90 -8.87 17.81
CA LEU A 114 -26.61 -7.68 18.60
C LEU A 114 -26.52 -6.47 17.68
N ARG A 115 -26.90 -5.30 18.17
CA ARG A 115 -26.82 -4.03 17.43
C ARG A 115 -25.97 -3.06 18.23
N SER A 116 -25.07 -2.34 17.56
CA SER A 116 -24.35 -1.23 18.20
C SER A 116 -25.24 -0.02 18.38
N ALA A 117 -24.79 0.92 19.21
CA ALA A 117 -25.24 2.30 19.09
C ALA A 117 -24.93 2.85 17.69
N ALA A 118 -25.72 3.83 17.24
CA ALA A 118 -25.47 4.50 15.98
C ALA A 118 -24.20 5.36 16.10
N VAL A 119 -23.20 5.07 15.28
CA VAL A 119 -22.01 5.92 15.13
C VAL A 119 -22.13 6.62 13.79
N GLN A 120 -22.20 7.95 13.79
CA GLN A 120 -22.42 8.75 12.57
C GLN A 120 -23.64 8.29 11.74
N GLY A 121 -24.72 7.90 12.41
CA GLY A 121 -25.95 7.43 11.76
C GLY A 121 -25.91 5.99 11.23
N THR A 122 -24.80 5.26 11.39
CA THR A 122 -24.68 3.85 10.98
C THR A 122 -24.76 2.93 12.21
N ILE A 123 -25.58 1.88 12.11
CA ILE A 123 -25.71 0.83 13.13
C ILE A 123 -25.02 -0.43 12.61
N CYS A 124 -24.10 -0.97 13.39
CA CYS A 124 -23.45 -2.24 13.08
C CYS A 124 -24.29 -3.41 13.62
N HIS A 125 -24.40 -4.47 12.82
CA HIS A 125 -25.07 -5.71 13.17
C HIS A 125 -24.04 -6.78 13.48
N PHE A 126 -24.07 -7.32 14.69
CA PHE A 126 -23.19 -8.38 15.14
C PHE A 126 -23.98 -9.65 15.45
N ARG A 127 -23.27 -10.77 15.51
CA ARG A 127 -23.83 -12.07 15.87
C ARG A 127 -22.90 -12.76 16.87
N THR A 128 -23.46 -13.34 17.93
CA THR A 128 -22.67 -14.11 18.89
C THR A 128 -22.12 -15.37 18.24
N VAL A 129 -20.84 -15.65 18.50
CA VAL A 129 -20.12 -16.79 17.89
C VAL A 129 -19.80 -17.90 18.89
N TYR A 130 -19.98 -17.62 20.19
CA TYR A 130 -19.82 -18.55 21.30
C TYR A 130 -21.17 -18.88 21.92
#